data_AF-A0AA35WFG9-F1
#
_entry.id   AF-A0AA35WFG9-F1
#
_cell.length_a   1.000
_cell.length_b   1.000
_cell.length_c   1.000
_cell.angle_alpha   90.00
_cell.angle_beta   90.00
_cell.angle_gamma   90.00
#
_symmetry.space_group_name_H-M   'P 1'
#
loop_
_entity.id
_entity.type
_entity.pdbx_description
1 polymer ?
#
loop_
_entity_poly.entity_id
_entity_poly.type
_entity_poly.pdbx_seq_one_letter_code
_entity_poly.pdbx_strand_id
1 'polypeptide(L)'
;MVNAVGLVLGLYARERTGMAQYVESTMIAANAYLNIDDFYRHEGKQPRPLPDRDGYGLHALYRLYRAKTGWVFLACPFDDEWQALCRTIDRPDLRDDPRFATSEAREKHDDALIDKLAEMFAAEEPMHWEELLTAADVACVKAEERGMYFFFNEDPHVRENGLLTQVEAPRFGEFWRYSPVVDFSETSGRTGPGPLKGEHTRPHPEGAGTIIPADTNGIRDKAAIVGIGETEFSWNSGRSEIQLASEAIKAACDDAGIAPQDIDGLVRYDMESNHETLVTQSLGIKNLRHWESVSYGGGAGNATVGHAAAAIAAGYANYVVCFRAANLRSGMRLGRARGPERIAGGPQSFAAPWGMMAPAHHFGMFVRRYMHKYGATSRHFGWVAVTLREHASRNPRALRKDPITIDDHQNSRMVVDPLHVLDFCQEERRRRCHRDDHPGARQGAAPLKHLDPG
;
A
#
# COMPACT_ATOMS: atom_id res chain seq x y z
N MET A 1 -13.40 -10.59 2.28
CA MET A 1 -13.82 -11.72 3.13
C MET A 1 -12.65 -12.59 3.57
N VAL A 2 -11.90 -13.23 2.66
CA VAL A 2 -10.78 -14.15 3.01
C VAL A 2 -9.80 -13.56 4.04
N ASN A 3 -9.31 -12.34 3.83
CA ASN A 3 -8.42 -11.69 4.80
C ASN A 3 -9.07 -11.37 6.15
N ALA A 4 -10.36 -11.04 6.18
CA ALA A 4 -11.05 -10.76 7.45
C ALA A 4 -11.10 -12.03 8.31
N VAL A 5 -11.41 -13.18 7.70
CA VAL A 5 -11.36 -14.49 8.36
C VAL A 5 -9.94 -14.83 8.80
N GLY A 6 -8.95 -14.63 7.93
CA GLY A 6 -7.54 -14.84 8.25
C GLY A 6 -7.06 -13.99 9.43
N LEU A 7 -7.51 -12.74 9.55
CA LEU A 7 -7.21 -11.87 10.67
C LEU A 7 -7.88 -12.34 11.97
N VAL A 8 -9.14 -12.78 11.93
CA VAL A 8 -9.83 -13.35 13.10
C VAL A 8 -9.11 -14.60 13.59
N LEU A 9 -8.72 -15.51 12.69
CA LEU A 9 -7.91 -16.68 13.02
C LEU A 9 -6.53 -16.31 13.57
N GLY A 10 -5.90 -15.28 13.00
CA GLY A 10 -4.64 -14.72 13.49
C GLY A 10 -4.75 -14.17 14.92
N LEU A 11 -5.84 -13.48 15.24
CA LEU A 11 -6.14 -12.98 16.59
C LEU A 11 -6.35 -14.14 17.57
N TYR A 12 -7.13 -15.16 17.18
CA TYR A 12 -7.35 -16.35 17.99
C TYR A 12 -6.04 -17.14 18.25
N ALA A 13 -5.19 -17.29 17.23
CA ALA A 13 -3.88 -17.92 17.38
C ALA A 13 -2.97 -17.12 18.32
N ARG A 14 -3.00 -15.78 18.22
CA ARG A 14 -2.25 -14.90 19.14
C ARG A 14 -2.73 -15.04 20.58
N GLU A 15 -4.03 -15.17 20.82
CA GLU A 15 -4.58 -15.39 22.15
C GLU A 15 -4.09 -16.72 22.75
N ARG A 16 -4.02 -17.77 21.94
CA ARG A 16 -3.57 -19.11 22.39
C ARG A 16 -2.06 -19.21 22.62
N THR A 17 -1.27 -18.51 21.82
CA THR A 17 0.20 -18.69 21.78
C THR A 17 0.98 -17.51 22.38
N GLY A 18 0.32 -16.37 22.59
CA GLY A 18 0.97 -15.10 22.96
C GLY A 18 1.77 -14.44 21.84
N MET A 19 1.80 -15.02 20.63
CA MET A 19 2.63 -14.55 19.52
C MET A 19 1.77 -14.11 18.33
N ALA A 20 2.10 -12.95 17.75
CA ALA A 20 1.52 -12.54 16.48
C ALA A 20 2.17 -13.31 15.32
N GLN A 21 1.45 -13.40 14.20
CA GLN A 21 1.93 -14.07 13.00
C GLN A 21 1.63 -13.25 11.74
N TYR A 22 2.44 -13.46 10.71
CA TYR A 22 2.21 -12.91 9.37
C TYR A 22 1.05 -13.67 8.70
N VAL A 23 0.12 -12.92 8.10
CA VAL A 23 -1.02 -13.47 7.35
C VAL A 23 -0.92 -12.96 5.92
N GLU A 24 -0.87 -13.89 4.97
CA GLU A 24 -0.80 -13.59 3.54
C GLU A 24 -1.98 -14.21 2.81
N SER A 25 -2.56 -13.44 1.90
CA SER A 25 -3.48 -13.93 0.88
C SER A 25 -3.19 -13.20 -0.41
N THR A 26 -3.29 -13.91 -1.52
CA THR A 26 -3.21 -13.34 -2.86
C THR A 26 -4.61 -13.31 -3.47
N MET A 27 -4.82 -12.42 -4.46
CA MET A 27 -6.08 -12.41 -5.22
C MET A 27 -6.33 -13.75 -5.92
N ILE A 28 -5.26 -14.40 -6.41
CA ILE A 28 -5.39 -15.71 -7.06
C ILE A 28 -5.82 -16.80 -6.08
N ALA A 29 -5.33 -16.80 -4.83
CA ALA A 29 -5.76 -17.76 -3.81
C ALA A 29 -7.22 -17.54 -3.42
N ALA A 30 -7.66 -16.28 -3.27
CA ALA A 30 -9.06 -15.96 -3.01
C ALA A 30 -9.97 -16.38 -4.17
N ASN A 31 -9.53 -16.19 -5.42
CA ASN A 31 -10.26 -16.64 -6.60
C ASN A 31 -10.32 -18.17 -6.72
N ALA A 32 -9.22 -18.85 -6.40
CA ALA A 32 -9.13 -20.30 -6.36
C ALA A 32 -10.11 -20.91 -5.35
N TYR A 33 -10.30 -20.24 -4.21
CA TYR A 33 -11.27 -20.66 -3.20
C TYR A 33 -12.72 -20.57 -3.71
N LEU A 34 -13.07 -19.49 -4.43
CA LEU A 34 -14.41 -19.31 -5.01
C LEU A 34 -14.69 -20.24 -6.19
N ASN A 35 -13.64 -20.68 -6.89
CA ASN A 35 -13.74 -21.59 -8.04
C ASN A 35 -13.06 -22.92 -7.71
N ILE A 36 -13.23 -23.40 -6.47
CA ILE A 36 -12.51 -24.58 -5.99
C ILE A 36 -12.85 -25.81 -6.81
N ASP A 37 -14.07 -25.88 -7.36
CA ASP A 37 -14.52 -26.90 -8.30
C ASP A 37 -13.63 -26.97 -9.55
N ASP A 38 -13.09 -25.84 -10.00
CA ASP A 38 -12.28 -25.76 -11.22
C ASP A 38 -10.76 -25.74 -10.97
N PHE A 39 -10.31 -25.30 -9.80
CA PHE A 39 -8.89 -25.11 -9.46
C PHE A 39 -8.11 -26.38 -9.11
N TYR A 40 -8.68 -27.58 -9.30
CA TYR A 40 -7.98 -28.86 -9.21
C TYR A 40 -8.19 -29.70 -10.47
N ARG A 41 -7.21 -30.54 -10.82
CA ARG A 41 -7.27 -31.44 -11.98
C ARG A 41 -6.99 -32.87 -11.54
N HIS A 42 -7.81 -33.81 -12.01
CA HIS A 42 -7.58 -35.24 -11.89
C HIS A 42 -8.00 -35.96 -13.17
N GLU A 43 -7.56 -37.20 -13.34
CA GLU A 43 -7.99 -38.05 -14.45
C GLU A 43 -9.50 -38.32 -14.35
N GLY A 44 -10.21 -38.21 -15.48
CA GLY A 44 -11.66 -38.36 -15.52
C GLY A 44 -12.48 -37.17 -14.99
N LYS A 45 -11.86 -36.04 -14.63
CA LYS A 45 -12.60 -34.82 -14.26
C LYS A 45 -13.43 -34.35 -15.45
N GLN A 46 -14.74 -34.20 -15.25
CA GLN A 46 -15.62 -33.64 -16.27
C GLN A 46 -15.29 -32.15 -16.50
N PRO A 47 -15.38 -31.65 -17.75
CA PRO A 47 -15.23 -30.23 -18.01
C PRO A 47 -16.23 -29.40 -17.20
N ARG A 48 -15.81 -28.21 -16.78
CA ARG A 48 -16.71 -27.27 -16.11
C ARG A 48 -17.82 -26.84 -17.10
N PRO A 49 -19.10 -26.93 -16.72
CA PRO A 49 -20.18 -26.37 -17.52
C PRO A 49 -19.98 -24.86 -17.68
N LEU A 50 -20.13 -24.37 -18.91
CA LEU A 50 -20.08 -22.95 -19.22
C LEU A 50 -21.49 -22.48 -19.60
N PRO A 51 -21.84 -21.22 -19.30
CA PRO A 51 -23.10 -20.69 -19.78
C PRO A 51 -23.13 -20.63 -21.30
N ASP A 52 -24.34 -20.55 -21.85
CA ASP A 52 -24.53 -20.30 -23.28
C ASP A 52 -23.86 -18.99 -23.75
N ARG A 53 -23.75 -18.82 -25.07
CA ARG A 53 -23.01 -17.70 -25.69
C ARG A 53 -23.48 -16.33 -25.21
N ASP A 54 -24.77 -16.20 -24.90
CA ASP A 54 -25.40 -14.96 -24.47
C ASP A 54 -25.37 -14.78 -22.94
N GLY A 55 -24.92 -15.81 -22.21
CA GLY A 55 -24.75 -15.77 -20.76
C GLY A 55 -26.03 -16.02 -19.97
N TYR A 56 -27.06 -16.63 -20.57
CA TYR A 56 -28.36 -16.80 -19.89
C TYR A 56 -28.36 -17.93 -18.88
N GLY A 57 -27.58 -19.00 -19.08
CA GLY A 57 -27.47 -20.09 -18.12
C GLY A 57 -26.75 -21.30 -18.67
N LEU A 58 -26.71 -22.37 -17.87
CA LEU A 58 -25.91 -23.57 -18.14
C LEU A 58 -26.62 -24.58 -19.06
N HIS A 59 -27.95 -24.66 -18.99
CA HIS A 59 -28.81 -25.52 -19.79
C HIS A 59 -30.28 -25.06 -19.64
N ALA A 60 -31.22 -25.68 -20.35
CA ALA A 60 -32.64 -25.30 -20.38
C ALA A 60 -33.29 -25.18 -18.98
N LEU A 61 -32.90 -26.03 -18.05
CA LEU A 61 -33.46 -26.05 -16.69
C LEU A 61 -32.69 -25.19 -15.68
N TYR A 62 -31.64 -24.49 -16.09
CA TYR A 62 -30.86 -23.62 -15.20
C TYR A 62 -30.42 -22.35 -15.95
N ARG A 63 -31.36 -21.43 -16.17
CA ARG A 63 -31.13 -20.23 -17.01
C ARG A 63 -32.18 -19.13 -16.86
N LEU A 64 -31.84 -17.97 -17.42
CA LEU A 64 -32.76 -16.86 -17.68
C LEU A 64 -33.66 -17.12 -18.89
N TYR A 65 -34.93 -16.78 -18.74
CA TYR A 65 -35.95 -16.76 -19.79
C TYR A 65 -36.64 -15.40 -19.86
N ARG A 66 -36.87 -14.94 -21.10
CA ARG A 66 -37.66 -13.73 -21.34
C ARG A 66 -39.12 -14.07 -21.07
N ALA A 67 -39.73 -13.37 -20.11
CA ALA A 67 -41.15 -13.44 -19.86
C ALA A 67 -41.90 -12.37 -20.67
N LYS A 68 -43.23 -12.31 -20.54
CA LYS A 68 -44.06 -11.32 -21.26
C LYS A 68 -43.53 -9.89 -21.11
N THR A 69 -43.13 -9.54 -19.90
CA THR A 69 -42.24 -8.42 -19.59
C THR A 69 -41.06 -8.93 -18.78
N GLY A 70 -39.94 -8.20 -18.71
CA GLY A 70 -38.80 -8.59 -17.86
C GLY A 70 -38.25 -10.00 -18.13
N TRP A 71 -37.74 -10.63 -17.08
CA TRP A 71 -37.06 -11.93 -17.13
C TRP A 71 -37.35 -12.75 -15.89
N VAL A 72 -37.27 -14.08 -16.00
CA VAL A 72 -37.25 -15.02 -14.88
C VAL A 72 -36.01 -15.88 -14.95
N PHE A 73 -35.45 -16.26 -13.79
CA PHE A 73 -34.42 -17.28 -13.68
C PHE A 73 -35.06 -18.58 -13.21
N LEU A 74 -34.98 -19.64 -14.02
CA LEU A 74 -35.40 -20.98 -13.66
C LEU A 74 -34.19 -21.77 -13.13
N ALA A 75 -34.36 -22.42 -11.97
CA ALA A 75 -33.42 -23.37 -11.40
C ALA A 75 -34.15 -24.68 -11.07
N CYS A 76 -34.09 -25.64 -12.00
CA CYS A 76 -34.77 -26.93 -11.92
C CYS A 76 -33.78 -28.07 -12.28
N PRO A 77 -32.61 -28.17 -11.62
CA PRO A 77 -31.57 -29.14 -12.00
C PRO A 77 -31.97 -30.61 -11.80
N PHE A 78 -32.96 -30.92 -10.95
CA PHE A 78 -33.30 -32.30 -10.61
C PHE A 78 -34.54 -32.82 -11.35
N ASP A 79 -34.64 -34.15 -11.50
CA ASP A 79 -35.72 -34.76 -12.29
C ASP A 79 -37.08 -34.64 -11.62
N ASP A 80 -37.16 -34.74 -10.30
CA ASP A 80 -38.38 -34.52 -9.53
C ASP A 80 -38.90 -33.08 -9.66
N GLU A 81 -38.00 -32.09 -9.69
CA GLU A 81 -38.32 -30.70 -10.00
C GLU A 81 -38.84 -30.56 -11.44
N TRP A 82 -38.27 -31.27 -12.41
CA TRP A 82 -38.76 -31.29 -13.79
C TRP A 82 -40.19 -31.85 -13.88
N GLN A 83 -40.44 -32.96 -13.17
CA GLN A 83 -41.77 -33.54 -13.08
C GLN A 83 -42.76 -32.56 -12.42
N ALA A 84 -42.32 -31.82 -11.39
CA ALA A 84 -43.13 -30.79 -10.75
C ALA A 84 -43.41 -29.62 -11.71
N LEU A 85 -42.39 -29.11 -12.39
CA LEU A 85 -42.50 -28.05 -13.40
C LEU A 85 -43.57 -28.42 -14.42
N CYS A 86 -43.45 -29.56 -15.10
CA CYS A 86 -44.41 -29.99 -16.12
C CYS A 86 -45.85 -30.16 -15.60
N ARG A 87 -46.03 -30.62 -14.36
CA ARG A 87 -47.35 -30.72 -13.74
C ARG A 87 -47.94 -29.33 -13.47
N THR A 88 -47.13 -28.43 -12.93
CA THR A 88 -47.56 -27.09 -12.51
C THR A 88 -47.95 -26.20 -13.69
N ILE A 89 -47.23 -26.31 -14.81
CA ILE A 89 -47.51 -25.55 -16.04
C ILE A 89 -48.51 -26.25 -16.97
N ASP A 90 -49.07 -27.39 -16.55
CA ASP A 90 -49.97 -28.25 -17.34
C ASP A 90 -49.41 -28.60 -18.72
N ARG A 91 -48.16 -29.07 -18.77
CA ARG A 91 -47.47 -29.52 -20.00
C ARG A 91 -47.07 -31.00 -19.92
N PRO A 92 -48.05 -31.93 -19.86
CA PRO A 92 -47.75 -33.36 -19.92
C PRO A 92 -47.10 -33.76 -21.25
N ASP A 93 -47.33 -32.99 -22.32
CA ASP A 93 -46.67 -33.17 -23.61
C ASP A 93 -45.15 -32.98 -23.51
N LEU A 94 -44.64 -32.06 -22.67
CA LEU A 94 -43.21 -31.91 -22.45
C LEU A 94 -42.67 -33.05 -21.58
N ARG A 95 -43.40 -33.45 -20.55
CA ARG A 95 -43.02 -34.54 -19.65
C ARG A 95 -42.87 -35.86 -20.39
N ASP A 96 -43.83 -36.16 -21.27
CA ASP A 96 -43.97 -37.45 -21.94
C ASP A 96 -43.26 -37.48 -23.32
N ASP A 97 -42.73 -36.34 -23.80
CA ASP A 97 -41.91 -36.28 -25.02
C ASP A 97 -40.62 -37.09 -24.81
N PRO A 98 -40.33 -38.11 -25.65
CA PRO A 98 -39.10 -38.89 -25.55
C PRO A 98 -37.81 -38.05 -25.57
N ARG A 99 -37.85 -36.84 -26.14
CA ARG A 99 -36.73 -35.90 -26.14
C ARG A 99 -36.45 -35.28 -24.77
N PHE A 100 -37.44 -35.22 -23.88
CA PHE A 100 -37.33 -34.52 -22.58
C PHE A 100 -37.66 -35.41 -21.37
N ALA A 101 -38.09 -36.65 -21.60
CA ALA A 101 -38.52 -37.58 -20.56
C ALA A 101 -37.43 -37.98 -19.55
N THR A 102 -36.15 -37.95 -19.94
CA THR A 102 -35.01 -38.28 -19.06
C THR A 102 -33.97 -37.17 -19.04
N SER A 103 -33.17 -37.09 -17.98
CA SER A 103 -32.10 -36.09 -17.86
C SER A 103 -31.11 -36.14 -19.04
N GLU A 104 -30.71 -37.34 -19.47
CA GLU A 104 -29.79 -37.52 -20.60
C GLU A 104 -30.43 -37.09 -21.93
N ALA A 105 -31.74 -37.34 -22.10
CA ALA A 105 -32.46 -36.89 -23.28
C ALA A 105 -32.56 -35.35 -23.32
N ARG A 106 -32.87 -34.73 -22.17
CA ARG A 106 -32.91 -33.26 -22.04
C ARG A 106 -31.57 -32.62 -22.38
N GLU A 107 -30.47 -33.18 -21.89
CA GLU A 107 -29.11 -32.68 -22.21
C GLU A 107 -28.80 -32.78 -23.71
N LYS A 108 -29.18 -33.88 -24.37
CA LYS A 108 -29.00 -34.05 -25.84
C LYS A 108 -29.89 -33.15 -26.68
N HIS A 109 -31.00 -32.69 -26.13
CA HIS A 109 -32.02 -31.90 -26.81
C HIS A 109 -32.21 -30.51 -26.15
N ASP A 110 -31.15 -29.98 -25.54
CA ASP A 110 -31.22 -28.79 -24.68
C ASP A 110 -31.74 -27.56 -25.44
N ASP A 111 -31.23 -27.28 -26.64
CA ASP A 111 -31.70 -26.17 -27.48
C ASP A 111 -33.21 -26.27 -27.79
N ALA A 112 -33.70 -27.49 -28.08
CA ALA A 112 -35.11 -27.70 -28.35
C ALA A 112 -35.99 -27.51 -27.11
N LEU A 113 -35.46 -27.85 -25.92
CA LEU A 113 -36.13 -27.59 -24.66
C LEU A 113 -36.10 -26.10 -24.31
N ILE A 114 -34.98 -25.41 -24.57
CA ILE A 114 -34.85 -23.95 -24.42
C ILE A 114 -35.95 -23.24 -25.21
N ASP A 115 -36.12 -23.59 -26.49
CA ASP A 115 -37.15 -22.98 -27.33
C ASP A 115 -38.56 -23.17 -26.76
N LYS A 116 -38.85 -24.37 -26.25
CA LYS A 116 -40.17 -24.69 -25.66
C LYS A 116 -40.43 -23.97 -24.35
N LEU A 117 -39.43 -23.86 -23.50
CA LEU A 117 -39.53 -23.12 -22.25
C LEU A 117 -39.58 -21.61 -22.50
N ALA A 118 -38.84 -21.10 -23.48
CA ALA A 118 -38.88 -19.69 -23.87
C ALA A 118 -40.27 -19.27 -24.40
N GLU A 119 -40.89 -20.09 -25.25
CA GLU A 119 -42.26 -19.88 -25.74
C GLU A 119 -43.26 -19.82 -24.57
N MET A 120 -43.11 -20.71 -23.60
CA MET A 120 -43.96 -20.76 -22.42
C MET A 120 -43.80 -19.53 -21.53
N PHE A 121 -42.58 -19.22 -21.10
CA PHE A 121 -42.35 -18.11 -20.16
C PHE A 121 -42.76 -16.77 -20.76
N ALA A 122 -42.67 -16.60 -22.08
CA ALA A 122 -43.13 -15.40 -22.79
C ALA A 122 -44.64 -15.14 -22.71
N ALA A 123 -45.45 -16.12 -22.31
CA ALA A 123 -46.92 -16.01 -22.28
C ALA A 123 -47.45 -15.13 -21.14
N GLU A 124 -46.80 -15.16 -19.97
CA GLU A 124 -47.27 -14.51 -18.74
C GLU A 124 -46.20 -13.60 -18.10
N GLU A 125 -46.64 -12.78 -17.14
CA GLU A 125 -45.76 -11.85 -16.42
C GLU A 125 -44.78 -12.58 -15.48
N PRO A 126 -43.55 -12.07 -15.26
CA PRO A 126 -42.54 -12.73 -14.42
C PRO A 126 -43.01 -13.12 -13.02
N MET A 127 -43.74 -12.22 -12.35
CA MET A 127 -44.24 -12.47 -11.00
C MET A 127 -45.25 -13.61 -10.97
N HIS A 128 -46.04 -13.77 -12.03
CA HIS A 128 -46.97 -14.90 -12.12
C HIS A 128 -46.21 -16.23 -12.14
N TRP A 129 -45.13 -16.31 -12.92
CA TRP A 129 -44.28 -17.50 -12.98
C TRP A 129 -43.56 -17.78 -11.66
N GLU A 130 -42.99 -16.76 -11.02
CA GLU A 130 -42.35 -16.89 -9.70
C GLU A 130 -43.35 -17.43 -8.67
N GLU A 131 -44.52 -16.81 -8.52
CA GLU A 131 -45.55 -17.23 -7.57
C GLU A 131 -46.06 -18.65 -7.85
N LEU A 132 -46.35 -18.96 -9.13
CA LEU A 132 -46.87 -20.25 -9.55
C LEU A 132 -45.87 -21.39 -9.29
N LEU A 133 -44.60 -21.20 -9.67
CA LEU A 133 -43.59 -22.25 -9.61
C LEU A 133 -43.04 -22.42 -8.19
N THR A 134 -42.81 -21.34 -7.45
CA THR A 134 -42.36 -21.43 -6.05
C THR A 134 -43.41 -22.08 -5.14
N ALA A 135 -44.71 -21.86 -5.39
CA ALA A 135 -45.78 -22.56 -4.68
C ALA A 135 -45.80 -24.08 -4.94
N ALA A 136 -45.13 -24.54 -5.99
CA ALA A 136 -44.97 -25.95 -6.34
C ALA A 136 -43.56 -26.49 -6.03
N ASP A 137 -42.79 -25.79 -5.20
CA ASP A 137 -41.39 -26.10 -4.85
C ASP A 137 -40.45 -26.18 -6.08
N VAL A 138 -40.77 -25.46 -7.17
CA VAL A 138 -39.88 -25.28 -8.33
C VAL A 138 -39.23 -23.91 -8.24
N ALA A 139 -37.90 -23.87 -8.12
CA ALA A 139 -37.20 -22.60 -7.95
C ALA A 139 -37.25 -21.77 -9.25
N CYS A 140 -38.02 -20.69 -9.21
CA CYS A 140 -38.10 -19.69 -10.26
C CYS A 140 -38.24 -18.32 -9.62
N VAL A 141 -37.44 -17.35 -10.05
CA VAL A 141 -37.47 -15.97 -9.51
C VAL A 141 -37.49 -14.96 -10.63
N LYS A 142 -38.26 -13.89 -10.47
CA LYS A 142 -38.18 -12.71 -11.34
C LYS A 142 -36.80 -12.09 -11.20
N ALA A 143 -36.16 -11.85 -12.33
CA ALA A 143 -34.90 -11.10 -12.36
C ALA A 143 -35.18 -9.59 -12.24
N GLU A 144 -34.45 -8.91 -11.36
CA GLU A 144 -34.50 -7.46 -11.19
C GLU A 144 -33.66 -6.77 -12.27
N GLU A 145 -34.32 -6.01 -13.14
CA GLU A 145 -33.71 -5.32 -14.29
C GLU A 145 -33.46 -3.83 -14.07
N ARG A 146 -34.05 -3.22 -13.02
CA ARG A 146 -33.90 -1.79 -12.72
C ARG A 146 -32.56 -1.47 -12.06
N GLY A 147 -31.88 -2.49 -11.54
CA GLY A 147 -30.54 -2.42 -10.95
C GLY A 147 -30.53 -2.39 -9.42
N MET A 148 -29.33 -2.49 -8.86
CA MET A 148 -29.11 -2.68 -7.41
C MET A 148 -29.75 -1.58 -6.55
N TYR A 149 -29.80 -0.33 -7.02
CA TYR A 149 -30.42 0.75 -6.25
C TYR A 149 -31.89 0.45 -5.96
N PHE A 150 -32.66 0.08 -6.98
CA PHE A 150 -34.10 -0.20 -6.81
C PHE A 150 -34.34 -1.42 -5.93
N PHE A 151 -33.56 -2.49 -6.14
CA PHE A 151 -33.66 -3.68 -5.30
C PHE A 151 -33.43 -3.34 -3.83
N PHE A 152 -32.30 -2.71 -3.50
CA PHE A 152 -31.97 -2.49 -2.11
C PHE A 152 -32.78 -1.36 -1.47
N ASN A 153 -33.19 -0.35 -2.24
CA ASN A 153 -33.87 0.82 -1.71
C ASN A 153 -35.39 0.69 -1.68
N GLU A 154 -36.02 0.00 -2.64
CA GLU A 154 -37.49 0.01 -2.80
C GLU A 154 -38.15 -1.34 -2.52
N ASP A 155 -37.41 -2.45 -2.59
CA ASP A 155 -37.97 -3.77 -2.35
C ASP A 155 -38.48 -3.92 -0.89
N PRO A 156 -39.74 -4.33 -0.67
CA PRO A 156 -40.30 -4.46 0.66
C PRO A 156 -39.54 -5.45 1.55
N HIS A 157 -39.13 -6.59 0.99
CA HIS A 157 -38.41 -7.62 1.75
C HIS A 157 -37.03 -7.11 2.15
N VAL A 158 -36.33 -6.43 1.25
CA VAL A 158 -35.02 -5.84 1.57
C VAL A 158 -35.10 -4.78 2.67
N ARG A 159 -36.15 -3.93 2.64
CA ARG A 159 -36.41 -2.93 3.68
C ARG A 159 -36.73 -3.55 5.03
N GLU A 160 -37.59 -4.57 5.05
CA GLU A 160 -37.98 -5.28 6.29
C GLU A 160 -36.78 -5.97 6.95
N ASN A 161 -35.87 -6.53 6.15
CA ASN A 161 -34.64 -7.16 6.63
C ASN A 161 -33.53 -6.16 6.99
N GLY A 162 -33.75 -4.85 6.82
CA GLY A 162 -32.81 -3.81 7.24
C GLY A 162 -31.46 -3.85 6.50
N LEU A 163 -31.39 -4.37 5.28
CA LEU A 163 -30.12 -4.49 4.53
C LEU A 163 -29.53 -3.13 4.14
N LEU A 164 -30.34 -2.06 4.20
CA LEU A 164 -29.90 -0.67 4.11
C LEU A 164 -30.21 0.09 5.40
N THR A 165 -29.38 1.07 5.70
CA THR A 165 -29.60 2.06 6.75
C THR A 165 -29.33 3.46 6.20
N GLN A 166 -30.13 4.43 6.65
CA GLN A 166 -29.94 5.83 6.27
C GLN A 166 -28.86 6.43 7.18
N VAL A 167 -27.88 7.08 6.56
CA VAL A 167 -26.78 7.75 7.26
C VAL A 167 -26.65 9.18 6.76
N GLU A 168 -26.21 10.07 7.64
CA GLU A 168 -25.94 11.47 7.29
C GLU A 168 -24.44 11.66 7.05
N ALA A 169 -24.06 12.01 5.82
CA ALA A 169 -22.68 12.38 5.49
C ALA A 169 -22.50 13.91 5.58
N PRO A 170 -21.39 14.39 6.17
CA PRO A 170 -21.13 15.83 6.31
C PRO A 170 -21.15 16.63 5.00
N ARG A 171 -20.86 16.00 3.85
CA ARG A 171 -20.77 16.67 2.54
C ARG A 171 -22.02 16.51 1.67
N PHE A 172 -22.78 15.44 1.85
CA PHE A 172 -23.83 15.04 0.93
C PHE A 172 -25.21 14.99 1.58
N GLY A 173 -25.30 15.24 2.90
CA GLY A 173 -26.54 15.08 3.65
C GLY A 173 -26.90 13.61 3.82
N GLU A 174 -28.19 13.33 3.94
CA GLU A 174 -28.71 11.99 4.14
C GLU A 174 -28.61 11.13 2.87
N PHE A 175 -28.17 9.88 3.03
CA PHE A 175 -28.16 8.89 1.96
C PHE A 175 -28.27 7.47 2.53
N TRP A 176 -28.65 6.51 1.68
CA TRP A 176 -28.75 5.10 2.06
C TRP A 176 -27.42 4.37 1.86
N ARG A 177 -27.07 3.53 2.83
CA ARG A 177 -25.86 2.69 2.82
C ARG A 177 -26.20 1.26 3.22
N TYR A 178 -25.46 0.28 2.70
CA TYR A 178 -25.54 -1.11 3.15
C TYR A 178 -25.30 -1.23 4.66
N SER A 179 -26.24 -1.89 5.34
CA SER A 179 -26.11 -2.31 6.73
C SER A 179 -25.15 -3.50 6.86
N PRO A 180 -24.64 -3.80 8.06
CA PRO A 180 -23.94 -5.04 8.31
C PRO A 180 -24.85 -6.23 7.98
N VAL A 181 -24.40 -7.10 7.08
CA VAL A 181 -25.17 -8.27 6.61
C VAL A 181 -25.22 -9.39 7.67
N VAL A 182 -24.32 -9.32 8.66
CA VAL A 182 -24.29 -10.24 9.80
C VAL A 182 -24.63 -9.45 11.06
N ASP A 183 -25.72 -9.84 11.72
CA ASP A 183 -26.11 -9.29 13.01
C ASP A 183 -25.65 -10.20 14.15
N PHE A 184 -25.23 -9.58 15.25
CA PHE A 184 -24.78 -10.25 16.46
C PHE A 184 -25.69 -9.82 17.60
N SER A 185 -26.32 -10.78 18.29
CA SER A 185 -27.31 -10.52 19.35
C SER A 185 -26.80 -9.67 20.51
N GLU A 186 -25.49 -9.68 20.78
CA GLU A 186 -24.86 -8.90 21.86
C GLU A 186 -24.05 -7.69 21.37
N THR A 187 -23.59 -7.72 20.11
CA THR A 187 -22.65 -6.74 19.57
C THR A 187 -23.08 -6.29 18.18
N SER A 188 -24.32 -5.80 18.07
CA SER A 188 -24.88 -5.34 16.80
C SER A 188 -23.94 -4.34 16.12
N GLY A 189 -23.69 -4.57 14.84
CA GLY A 189 -22.82 -3.73 14.04
C GLY A 189 -23.41 -2.33 13.87
N ARG A 190 -22.57 -1.29 14.00
CA ARG A 190 -22.97 0.10 13.73
C ARG A 190 -22.36 0.57 12.42
N THR A 191 -23.16 1.19 11.57
CA THR A 191 -22.69 1.76 10.30
C THR A 191 -22.96 3.27 10.30
N GLY A 192 -21.89 4.06 10.23
CA GLY A 192 -21.95 5.52 10.04
C GLY A 192 -21.64 5.93 8.60
N PRO A 193 -21.52 7.24 8.32
CA PRO A 193 -20.99 7.71 7.05
C PRO A 193 -19.51 7.31 6.86
N GLY A 194 -19.03 7.38 5.62
CA GLY A 194 -17.59 7.27 5.36
C GLY A 194 -16.86 8.52 5.87
N PRO A 195 -15.61 8.39 6.36
CA PRO A 195 -14.85 9.54 6.84
C PRO A 195 -14.44 10.47 5.69
N LEU A 196 -14.31 11.76 5.98
CA LEU A 196 -13.67 12.73 5.09
C LEU A 196 -12.16 12.49 5.00
N LYS A 197 -11.57 12.93 3.89
CA LYS A 197 -10.11 12.91 3.70
C LYS A 197 -9.43 13.68 4.83
N GLY A 198 -8.66 12.97 5.65
CA GLY A 198 -7.90 13.55 6.77
C GLY A 198 -8.72 13.84 8.03
N GLU A 199 -9.97 13.39 8.11
CA GLU A 199 -10.84 13.62 9.28
C GLU A 199 -10.19 13.12 10.59
N HIS A 200 -9.47 12.01 10.50
CA HIS A 200 -8.82 11.35 11.63
C HIS A 200 -7.29 11.54 11.63
N THR A 201 -6.77 12.55 10.92
CA THR A 201 -5.32 12.83 10.90
C THR A 201 -4.79 13.22 12.29
N ARG A 202 -5.64 13.76 13.18
CA ARG A 202 -5.34 13.89 14.60
C ARG A 202 -5.76 12.60 15.32
N PRO A 203 -4.91 11.99 16.18
CA PRO A 203 -5.33 10.87 17.02
C PRO A 203 -6.51 11.26 17.89
N HIS A 204 -7.50 10.38 18.04
CA HIS A 204 -8.54 10.56 19.05
C HIS A 204 -7.86 10.49 20.43
N PRO A 205 -8.10 11.45 21.35
CA PRO A 205 -7.38 11.56 22.62
C PRO A 205 -7.42 10.33 23.55
N GLU A 206 -8.28 9.35 23.29
CA GLU A 206 -8.50 8.21 24.20
C GLU A 206 -7.74 6.93 23.82
N GLY A 207 -7.06 6.87 22.67
CA GLY A 207 -6.50 5.59 22.15
C GLY A 207 -4.98 5.49 22.05
N ALA A 208 -4.24 6.58 22.17
CA ALA A 208 -2.79 6.59 22.03
C ALA A 208 -2.17 7.09 23.33
N GLY A 209 -1.44 6.23 24.04
CA GLY A 209 -0.62 6.64 25.18
C GLY A 209 0.24 7.84 24.79
N THR A 210 -0.09 8.99 25.36
CA THR A 210 0.69 10.23 25.43
C THR A 210 1.67 10.48 24.26
N ILE A 211 1.13 10.71 23.08
CA ILE A 211 1.68 11.77 22.23
C ILE A 211 0.70 12.92 22.41
N ILE A 212 1.02 13.87 23.30
CA ILE A 212 0.31 15.15 23.34
C ILE A 212 0.47 15.72 21.92
N PRO A 213 -0.59 15.82 21.10
CA PRO A 213 -0.45 16.52 19.84
C PRO A 213 -0.11 17.96 20.21
N ALA A 214 1.06 18.44 19.79
CA ALA A 214 1.34 19.87 19.85
C ALA A 214 0.15 20.56 19.16
N ASP A 215 -0.46 21.54 19.82
CA ASP A 215 -1.56 22.31 19.24
C ASP A 215 -1.05 22.99 17.96
N THR A 216 -1.34 22.39 16.82
CA THR A 216 -0.96 22.91 15.50
C THR A 216 -1.91 23.99 14.99
N ASN A 217 -2.89 24.44 15.80
CA ASN A 217 -3.82 25.49 15.39
C ASN A 217 -3.11 26.77 14.92
N GLY A 218 -1.86 27.02 15.32
CA GLY A 218 -1.08 28.17 14.86
C GLY A 218 -0.54 28.09 13.42
N ILE A 219 -0.22 26.89 12.91
CA ILE A 219 0.50 26.72 11.62
C ILE A 219 -0.33 26.04 10.52
N ARG A 220 -1.49 25.46 10.85
CA ARG A 220 -2.38 24.79 9.90
C ARG A 220 -2.86 25.77 8.82
N ASP A 221 -2.82 25.33 7.56
CA ASP A 221 -3.29 26.09 6.39
C ASP A 221 -2.59 27.46 6.23
N LYS A 222 -1.42 27.65 6.87
CA LYS A 222 -0.60 28.87 6.78
C LYS A 222 0.54 28.80 5.78
N ALA A 223 0.96 27.58 5.40
CA ALA A 223 2.08 27.37 4.48
C ALA A 223 1.76 26.23 3.50
N ALA A 224 2.37 26.29 2.32
CA ALA A 224 2.29 25.26 1.29
C ALA A 224 3.66 25.06 0.63
N ILE A 225 3.94 23.85 0.15
CA ILE A 225 5.10 23.58 -0.71
C ILE A 225 4.67 23.95 -2.14
N VAL A 226 5.27 25.01 -2.68
CA VAL A 226 4.90 25.56 -3.99
C VAL A 226 5.88 25.19 -5.10
N GLY A 227 7.08 24.68 -4.76
CA GLY A 227 8.04 24.21 -5.74
C GLY A 227 9.08 23.27 -5.14
N ILE A 228 9.64 22.41 -5.99
CA ILE A 228 10.71 21.46 -5.65
C ILE A 228 11.83 21.53 -6.68
N GLY A 229 13.06 21.36 -6.22
CA GLY A 229 14.24 21.40 -7.09
C GLY A 229 15.33 20.48 -6.60
N GLU A 230 15.96 19.78 -7.54
CA GLU A 230 17.09 18.90 -7.27
C GLU A 230 18.09 18.96 -8.43
N THR A 231 19.36 18.73 -8.12
CA THR A 231 20.38 18.45 -9.13
C THR A 231 20.39 16.96 -9.44
N GLU A 232 20.99 16.58 -10.56
CA GLU A 232 21.21 15.17 -10.88
C GLU A 232 22.11 14.49 -9.84
N PHE A 233 21.77 13.23 -9.50
CA PHE A 233 22.60 12.43 -8.62
C PHE A 233 23.87 12.01 -9.35
N SER A 234 25.03 12.30 -8.75
CA SER A 234 26.33 11.96 -9.32
C SER A 234 27.29 11.43 -8.25
N TRP A 235 28.21 10.55 -8.67
CA TRP A 235 29.31 10.10 -7.81
C TRP A 235 30.46 11.09 -7.73
N ASN A 236 30.58 11.95 -8.74
CA ASN A 236 31.58 12.99 -8.86
C ASN A 236 30.97 14.13 -9.67
N SER A 237 30.29 15.04 -8.98
CA SER A 237 29.55 16.15 -9.60
C SER A 237 30.46 17.13 -10.34
N GLY A 238 31.76 17.21 -9.99
CA GLY A 238 32.68 18.24 -10.49
C GLY A 238 32.32 19.67 -10.10
N ARG A 239 31.26 19.85 -9.31
CA ARG A 239 30.67 21.15 -8.92
C ARG A 239 30.88 21.39 -7.43
N SER A 240 30.95 22.66 -7.04
CA SER A 240 31.01 23.04 -5.62
C SER A 240 29.65 22.83 -4.93
N GLU A 241 29.63 22.69 -3.60
CA GLU A 241 28.37 22.54 -2.84
C GLU A 241 27.47 23.78 -2.98
N ILE A 242 28.07 24.96 -3.12
CA ILE A 242 27.32 26.20 -3.34
C ILE A 242 26.70 26.26 -4.75
N GLN A 243 27.39 25.74 -5.76
CA GLN A 243 26.83 25.63 -7.11
C GLN A 243 25.65 24.66 -7.13
N LEU A 244 25.79 23.49 -6.49
CA LEU A 244 24.69 22.52 -6.37
C LEU A 244 23.48 23.10 -5.63
N ALA A 245 23.72 23.81 -4.52
CA ALA A 245 22.66 24.52 -3.80
C ALA A 245 21.97 25.54 -4.72
N SER A 246 22.74 26.37 -5.42
CA SER A 246 22.19 27.41 -6.29
C SER A 246 21.37 26.83 -7.45
N GLU A 247 21.83 25.76 -8.08
CA GLU A 247 21.11 25.06 -9.15
C GLU A 247 19.80 24.44 -8.64
N ALA A 248 19.83 23.75 -7.49
CA ALA A 248 18.64 23.15 -6.90
C ALA A 248 17.60 24.19 -6.46
N ILE A 249 18.05 25.28 -5.84
CA ILE A 249 17.16 26.36 -5.39
C ILE A 249 16.56 27.09 -6.59
N LYS A 250 17.36 27.34 -7.64
CA LYS A 250 16.85 27.94 -8.87
C LYS A 250 15.79 27.04 -9.52
N ALA A 251 16.02 25.74 -9.60
CA ALA A 251 15.03 24.80 -10.12
C ALA A 251 13.72 24.81 -9.29
N ALA A 252 13.83 24.90 -7.96
CA ALA A 252 12.65 25.02 -7.10
C ALA A 252 11.88 26.34 -7.31
N CYS A 253 12.59 27.44 -7.60
CA CYS A 253 11.96 28.72 -7.95
C CYS A 253 11.26 28.64 -9.31
N ASP A 254 11.93 28.03 -10.30
CA ASP A 254 11.40 27.83 -11.65
C ASP A 254 10.11 26.97 -11.60
N ASP A 255 10.06 25.92 -10.75
CA ASP A 255 8.87 25.09 -10.50
C ASP A 255 7.74 25.85 -9.77
N ALA A 256 8.10 26.73 -8.81
CA ALA A 256 7.15 27.57 -8.09
C ALA A 256 6.64 28.78 -8.90
N GLY A 257 7.26 29.10 -10.04
CA GLY A 257 6.94 30.29 -10.82
C GLY A 257 7.33 31.62 -10.16
N ILE A 258 8.35 31.61 -9.30
CA ILE A 258 8.87 32.82 -8.62
C ILE A 258 10.30 33.13 -9.05
N ALA A 259 10.74 34.38 -8.89
CA ALA A 259 12.14 34.71 -9.10
C ALA A 259 12.96 34.37 -7.84
N PRO A 260 14.24 33.98 -7.95
CA PRO A 260 15.10 33.78 -6.77
C PRO A 260 15.19 35.01 -5.87
N GLN A 261 14.97 36.21 -6.41
CA GLN A 261 14.95 37.47 -5.65
C GLN A 261 13.74 37.60 -4.72
N ASP A 262 12.68 36.81 -4.92
CA ASP A 262 11.47 36.81 -4.10
C ASP A 262 11.64 35.99 -2.82
N ILE A 263 12.70 35.18 -2.73
CA ILE A 263 13.05 34.42 -1.52
C ILE A 263 13.36 35.41 -0.40
N ASP A 264 12.68 35.24 0.74
CA ASP A 264 12.90 36.05 1.95
C ASP A 264 13.15 35.19 3.19
N GLY A 265 13.24 33.87 3.04
CA GLY A 265 13.62 32.93 4.08
C GLY A 265 14.53 31.78 3.60
N LEU A 266 15.50 31.39 4.42
CA LEU A 266 16.37 30.24 4.17
C LEU A 266 16.45 29.33 5.39
N VAL A 267 16.16 28.04 5.22
CA VAL A 267 16.33 27.03 6.29
C VAL A 267 17.25 25.93 5.79
N ARG A 268 18.39 25.79 6.44
CA ARG A 268 19.46 24.87 6.05
C ARG A 268 19.76 23.84 7.13
N TYR A 269 20.57 22.87 6.75
CA TYR A 269 21.14 21.88 7.65
C TYR A 269 22.48 22.40 8.21
N ASP A 270 22.82 22.03 9.44
CA ASP A 270 23.95 22.60 10.19
C ASP A 270 25.34 22.06 9.81
N MET A 271 25.42 20.92 9.12
CA MET A 271 26.69 20.23 8.83
C MET A 271 27.28 20.52 7.43
N GLU A 272 26.61 21.32 6.61
CA GLU A 272 27.03 21.64 5.24
C GLU A 272 27.87 22.93 5.16
N SER A 273 28.55 23.17 4.04
CA SER A 273 29.42 24.36 3.87
C SER A 273 28.75 25.55 3.17
N ASN A 274 27.50 25.39 2.72
CA ASN A 274 26.73 26.37 1.95
C ASN A 274 25.88 27.28 2.85
N HIS A 275 26.56 28.19 3.55
CA HIS A 275 25.92 29.21 4.39
C HIS A 275 24.93 30.08 3.63
N GLU A 276 23.89 30.51 4.33
CA GLU A 276 22.78 31.33 3.86
C GLU A 276 23.30 32.62 3.22
N THR A 277 24.39 33.17 3.76
CA THR A 277 25.11 34.33 3.19
C THR A 277 25.64 34.06 1.80
N LEU A 278 26.29 32.91 1.57
CA LEU A 278 26.80 32.52 0.26
C LEU A 278 25.66 32.23 -0.72
N VAL A 279 24.59 31.57 -0.26
CA VAL A 279 23.41 31.28 -1.10
C VAL A 279 22.73 32.57 -1.53
N THR A 280 22.55 33.50 -0.59
CA THR A 280 21.97 34.83 -0.83
C THR A 280 22.77 35.59 -1.89
N GLN A 281 24.10 35.63 -1.74
CA GLN A 281 25.00 36.26 -2.72
C GLN A 281 24.97 35.56 -4.08
N SER A 282 24.94 34.22 -4.11
CA SER A 282 25.00 33.45 -5.36
C SER A 282 23.72 33.58 -6.19
N LEU A 283 22.57 33.69 -5.54
CA LEU A 283 21.26 33.79 -6.20
C LEU A 283 20.76 35.23 -6.35
N GLY A 284 21.49 36.21 -5.79
CA GLY A 284 21.11 37.61 -5.80
C GLY A 284 19.86 37.91 -4.97
N ILE A 285 19.62 37.17 -3.88
CA ILE A 285 18.52 37.40 -2.96
C ILE A 285 18.66 38.79 -2.34
N LYS A 286 17.62 39.62 -2.44
CA LYS A 286 17.72 41.05 -2.07
C LYS A 286 17.38 41.33 -0.60
N ASN A 287 16.43 40.60 -0.04
CA ASN A 287 15.89 40.89 1.29
C ASN A 287 15.61 39.61 2.08
N LEU A 288 16.66 39.01 2.63
CA LEU A 288 16.54 37.85 3.50
C LEU A 288 16.07 38.28 4.89
N ARG A 289 14.82 37.95 5.24
CA ARG A 289 14.20 38.33 6.52
C ARG A 289 14.31 37.25 7.58
N HIS A 290 14.43 36.00 7.17
CA HIS A 290 14.54 34.85 8.05
C HIS A 290 15.66 33.91 7.59
N TRP A 291 16.49 33.44 8.52
CA TRP A 291 17.47 32.40 8.25
C TRP A 291 17.61 31.50 9.46
N GLU A 292 17.74 30.19 9.21
CA GLU A 292 17.89 29.22 10.28
C GLU A 292 18.75 28.02 9.86
N SER A 293 19.49 27.50 10.83
CA SER A 293 20.28 26.27 10.71
C SER A 293 19.72 25.21 11.66
N VAL A 294 19.27 24.09 11.09
CA VAL A 294 18.66 22.99 11.81
C VAL A 294 19.70 21.90 12.04
N SER A 295 19.93 21.59 13.32
CA SER A 295 20.80 20.46 13.71
C SER A 295 20.10 19.12 13.54
N TYR A 296 20.80 18.01 13.79
CA TYR A 296 20.38 16.62 13.59
C TYR A 296 20.81 15.96 12.27
N GLY A 297 21.68 16.63 11.50
CA GLY A 297 22.30 16.04 10.31
C GLY A 297 21.27 15.55 9.28
N GLY A 298 21.50 14.38 8.69
CA GLY A 298 20.59 13.82 7.69
C GLY A 298 19.14 13.60 8.16
N GLY A 299 18.90 13.57 9.49
CA GLY A 299 17.56 13.47 10.06
C GLY A 299 16.81 14.79 10.15
N ALA A 300 17.43 15.94 9.85
CA ALA A 300 16.83 17.26 10.06
C ALA A 300 15.75 17.64 9.03
N GLY A 301 15.51 16.83 8.00
CA GLY A 301 14.67 17.22 6.87
C GLY A 301 13.20 17.50 7.18
N ASN A 302 12.62 16.84 8.18
CA ASN A 302 11.28 17.17 8.67
C ASN A 302 11.27 18.47 9.48
N ALA A 303 12.34 18.72 10.25
CA ALA A 303 12.47 19.92 11.06
C ALA A 303 12.66 21.17 10.18
N THR A 304 13.43 21.11 9.09
CA THR A 304 13.58 22.26 8.18
C THR A 304 12.24 22.72 7.61
N VAL A 305 11.39 21.77 7.19
CA VAL A 305 10.02 22.07 6.72
C VAL A 305 9.14 22.63 7.83
N GLY A 306 9.20 22.07 9.04
CA GLY A 306 8.44 22.56 10.19
C GLY A 306 8.81 23.99 10.58
N HIS A 307 10.10 24.31 10.56
CA HIS A 307 10.63 25.63 10.88
C HIS A 307 10.25 26.67 9.81
N ALA A 308 10.35 26.30 8.53
CA ALA A 308 9.88 27.13 7.43
C ALA A 308 8.38 27.44 7.53
N ALA A 309 7.55 26.43 7.84
CA ALA A 309 6.12 26.62 8.03
C ALA A 309 5.81 27.53 9.22
N ALA A 310 6.55 27.39 10.33
CA ALA A 310 6.42 28.28 11.48
C ALA A 310 6.84 29.72 11.16
N ALA A 311 7.92 29.91 10.40
CA ALA A 311 8.38 31.23 9.97
C ALA A 311 7.36 31.93 9.07
N ILE A 312 6.70 31.20 8.16
CA ILE A 312 5.61 31.73 7.32
C ILE A 312 4.39 32.06 8.19
N ALA A 313 3.97 31.14 9.06
CA ALA A 313 2.82 31.34 9.93
C ALA A 313 2.98 32.54 10.89
N ALA A 314 4.20 32.79 11.37
CA ALA A 314 4.54 33.93 12.21
C ALA A 314 4.74 35.24 11.43
N GLY A 315 4.73 35.20 10.09
CA GLY A 315 4.94 36.37 9.23
C GLY A 315 6.41 36.80 9.07
N TYR A 316 7.38 35.98 9.48
CA TYR A 316 8.81 36.28 9.32
C TYR A 316 9.27 36.19 7.85
N ALA A 317 8.66 35.31 7.05
CA ALA A 317 8.98 35.09 5.64
C ALA A 317 7.70 34.77 4.84
N ASN A 318 7.71 35.02 3.53
CA ASN A 318 6.66 34.58 2.61
C ASN A 318 7.13 33.39 1.75
N TYR A 319 8.39 33.40 1.32
CA TYR A 319 9.01 32.36 0.51
C TYR A 319 10.26 31.86 1.22
N VAL A 320 10.12 30.69 1.84
CA VAL A 320 11.22 30.03 2.57
C VAL A 320 11.72 28.84 1.77
N VAL A 321 13.03 28.79 1.55
CA VAL A 321 13.67 27.64 0.91
C VAL A 321 14.30 26.74 1.96
N CYS A 322 13.80 25.51 2.06
CA CYS A 322 14.42 24.43 2.82
C CYS A 322 15.42 23.71 1.91
N PHE A 323 16.72 23.88 2.12
CA PHE A 323 17.72 23.32 1.21
C PHE A 323 18.79 22.50 1.91
N ARG A 324 19.33 21.56 1.13
CA ARG A 324 20.53 20.79 1.43
C ARG A 324 21.28 20.58 0.14
N ALA A 325 22.58 20.84 0.14
CA ALA A 325 23.47 20.39 -0.92
C ALA A 325 24.80 19.97 -0.31
N ALA A 326 25.29 18.81 -0.71
CA ALA A 326 26.49 18.24 -0.14
C ALA A 326 27.20 17.35 -1.15
N ASN A 327 28.53 17.40 -1.15
CA ASN A 327 29.39 16.52 -1.94
C ASN A 327 29.90 15.38 -1.08
N LEU A 328 29.01 14.56 -0.53
CA LEU A 328 29.29 13.60 0.55
C LEU A 328 30.25 12.45 0.17
N ARG A 329 30.60 12.31 -1.11
CA ARG A 329 31.59 11.34 -1.61
C ARG A 329 32.90 11.96 -2.12
N SER A 330 32.84 13.13 -2.78
CA SER A 330 33.97 13.89 -3.35
C SER A 330 34.54 14.97 -2.42
N GLY A 331 33.78 15.36 -1.38
CA GLY A 331 34.13 16.27 -0.30
C GLY A 331 34.18 15.57 1.06
N MET A 332 33.54 16.16 2.08
CA MET A 332 33.57 15.64 3.46
C MET A 332 32.67 14.40 3.63
N ARG A 333 33.24 13.26 4.07
CA ARG A 333 32.49 12.02 4.33
C ARG A 333 32.01 11.92 5.78
N LEU A 334 30.70 11.75 5.98
CA LEU A 334 30.07 11.64 7.30
C LEU A 334 30.27 10.26 7.97
N GLY A 335 30.39 9.18 7.20
CA GLY A 335 30.50 7.80 7.73
C GLY A 335 31.87 7.35 8.25
N ARG A 336 32.86 8.24 8.39
CA ARG A 336 34.19 7.89 8.97
C ARG A 336 34.27 8.30 10.43
N ALA A 337 34.74 7.38 11.27
CA ALA A 337 35.20 7.71 12.61
C ALA A 337 36.25 8.82 12.52
N ARG A 338 35.98 9.97 13.12
CA ARG A 338 36.99 11.02 13.34
C ARG A 338 37.56 10.80 14.73
N GLY A 339 38.87 10.57 14.80
CA GLY A 339 39.57 10.67 16.07
C GLY A 339 39.38 12.08 16.64
N PRO A 340 39.16 12.24 17.94
CA PRO A 340 38.91 13.55 18.52
C PRO A 340 40.24 14.33 18.61
N GLU A 341 40.27 15.57 18.12
CA GLU A 341 41.40 16.48 18.40
C GLU A 341 41.39 16.93 19.86
N ARG A 342 40.21 17.00 20.50
CA ARG A 342 39.99 17.14 21.95
C ARG A 342 38.61 16.58 22.33
N ILE A 343 38.54 15.56 23.20
CA ILE A 343 37.27 15.14 23.83
C ILE A 343 37.10 15.98 25.10
N ALA A 344 36.45 17.14 25.00
CA ALA A 344 36.08 17.91 26.18
C ALA A 344 34.65 18.46 26.05
N GLY A 345 33.75 17.96 26.91
CA GLY A 345 32.51 18.66 27.27
C GLY A 345 31.25 18.43 26.41
N GLY A 346 31.10 17.31 25.70
CA GLY A 346 29.89 17.06 24.88
C GLY A 346 29.38 15.61 24.97
N PRO A 347 28.23 15.27 24.33
CA PRO A 347 27.67 13.91 24.33
C PRO A 347 28.65 12.83 23.90
N GLN A 348 29.60 13.17 23.02
CA GLN A 348 30.66 12.27 22.58
C GLN A 348 31.63 11.88 23.71
N SER A 349 31.77 12.68 24.76
CA SER A 349 32.60 12.33 25.93
C SER A 349 32.12 11.06 26.64
N PHE A 350 30.82 10.75 26.55
CA PHE A 350 30.26 9.53 27.17
C PHE A 350 30.35 8.30 26.28
N ALA A 351 30.52 8.46 24.96
CA ALA A 351 30.41 7.37 24.00
C ALA A 351 31.75 7.05 23.32
N ALA A 352 32.56 8.08 23.05
CA ALA A 352 33.86 7.94 22.40
C ALA A 352 34.86 7.05 23.18
N PRO A 353 34.99 7.13 24.53
CA PRO A 353 35.87 6.21 25.27
C PRO A 353 35.51 4.74 25.11
N TRP A 354 34.26 4.44 24.78
CA TRP A 354 33.75 3.08 24.55
C TRP A 354 33.73 2.67 23.07
N GLY A 355 34.45 3.41 22.21
CA GLY A 355 34.58 3.08 20.78
C GLY A 355 33.41 3.51 19.90
N MET A 356 32.37 4.18 20.45
CA MET A 356 31.26 4.73 19.67
C MET A 356 31.66 6.05 18.99
N MET A 357 32.47 5.94 17.94
CA MET A 357 33.06 7.06 17.19
C MET A 357 32.33 7.42 15.89
N ALA A 358 31.34 6.63 15.46
CA ALA A 358 30.60 6.84 14.22
C ALA A 358 29.10 6.69 14.48
N PRO A 359 28.22 7.42 13.74
CA PRO A 359 26.77 7.31 13.89
C PRO A 359 26.25 5.88 13.83
N ALA A 360 26.86 5.06 12.96
CA ALA A 360 26.57 3.63 12.81
C ALA A 360 26.64 2.85 14.14
N HIS A 361 27.59 3.18 15.02
CA HIS A 361 27.73 2.53 16.33
C HIS A 361 26.53 2.83 17.23
N HIS A 362 26.05 4.08 17.23
CA HIS A 362 24.87 4.47 17.99
C HIS A 362 23.60 3.82 17.46
N PHE A 363 23.41 3.78 16.14
CA PHE A 363 22.27 3.09 15.53
C PHE A 363 22.29 1.58 15.81
N GLY A 364 23.46 0.95 15.81
CA GLY A 364 23.59 -0.46 16.22
C GLY A 364 23.02 -0.73 17.62
N MET A 365 23.23 0.18 18.57
CA MET A 365 22.67 0.06 19.93
C MET A 365 21.15 0.21 19.95
N PHE A 366 20.59 1.15 19.19
CA PHE A 366 19.13 1.28 19.07
C PHE A 366 18.48 0.03 18.46
N VAL A 367 19.11 -0.51 17.40
CA VAL A 367 18.65 -1.74 16.74
C VAL A 367 18.75 -2.93 17.69
N ARG A 368 19.85 -3.10 18.43
CA ARG A 368 19.95 -4.14 19.47
C ARG A 368 18.86 -4.04 20.52
N ARG A 369 18.60 -2.83 21.02
CA ARG A 369 17.54 -2.62 22.02
C ARG A 369 16.17 -3.03 21.46
N TYR A 370 15.90 -2.69 20.20
CA TYR A 370 14.68 -3.11 19.51
C TYR A 370 14.59 -4.63 19.38
N MET A 371 15.67 -5.30 18.95
CA MET A 371 15.75 -6.76 18.86
C MET A 371 15.48 -7.43 20.22
N HIS A 372 16.11 -6.94 21.29
CA HIS A 372 15.90 -7.47 22.65
C HIS A 372 14.46 -7.27 23.13
N LYS A 373 13.85 -6.11 22.84
CA LYS A 373 12.49 -5.78 23.34
C LYS A 373 11.40 -6.54 22.59
N TYR A 374 11.55 -6.71 21.28
CA TYR A 374 10.47 -7.20 20.41
C TYR A 374 10.79 -8.52 19.71
N GLY A 375 11.92 -9.16 20.02
CA GLY A 375 12.34 -10.40 19.37
C GLY A 375 12.70 -10.23 17.90
N ALA A 376 12.99 -9.01 17.45
CA ALA A 376 13.35 -8.77 16.05
C ALA A 376 14.73 -9.35 15.72
N THR A 377 14.95 -9.69 14.44
CA THR A 377 16.21 -10.27 13.95
C THR A 377 16.84 -9.36 12.88
N SER A 378 18.13 -9.57 12.56
CA SER A 378 18.78 -8.88 11.43
C SER A 378 18.01 -9.11 10.12
N ARG A 379 17.36 -10.28 9.96
CA ARG A 379 16.49 -10.57 8.82
C ARG A 379 15.28 -9.64 8.72
N HIS A 380 14.68 -9.23 9.84
CA HIS A 380 13.58 -8.25 9.83
C HIS A 380 14.05 -6.87 9.34
N PHE A 381 15.23 -6.42 9.78
CA PHE A 381 15.81 -5.16 9.31
C PHE A 381 16.26 -5.24 7.85
N GLY A 382 16.79 -6.38 7.41
CA GLY A 382 17.24 -6.58 6.03
C GLY A 382 16.12 -6.42 4.99
N TRP A 383 14.87 -6.69 5.35
CA TRP A 383 13.73 -6.42 4.47
C TRP A 383 13.57 -4.92 4.16
N VAL A 384 13.93 -4.02 5.08
CA VAL A 384 13.95 -2.58 4.80
C VAL A 384 14.93 -2.27 3.67
N ALA A 385 16.13 -2.83 3.72
CA ALA A 385 17.13 -2.64 2.66
C ALA A 385 16.68 -3.21 1.31
N VAL A 386 16.04 -4.39 1.31
CA VAL A 386 15.48 -5.04 0.10
C VAL A 386 14.39 -4.16 -0.52
N THR A 387 13.40 -3.74 0.26
CA THR A 387 12.31 -2.89 -0.22
C THR A 387 12.81 -1.54 -0.74
N LEU A 388 13.72 -0.87 -0.02
CA LEU A 388 14.31 0.37 -0.50
C LEU A 388 15.06 0.18 -1.83
N ARG A 389 15.72 -0.96 -2.02
CA ARG A 389 16.42 -1.24 -3.28
C ARG A 389 15.46 -1.54 -4.43
N GLU A 390 14.37 -2.25 -4.17
CA GLU A 390 13.33 -2.51 -5.17
C GLU A 390 12.65 -1.22 -5.64
N HIS A 391 12.47 -0.24 -4.75
CA HIS A 391 12.00 1.09 -5.17
C HIS A 391 13.05 1.82 -6.00
N ALA A 392 14.33 1.74 -5.61
CA ALA A 392 15.42 2.36 -6.36
C ALA A 392 15.60 1.76 -7.77
N SER A 393 15.38 0.46 -7.96
CA SER A 393 15.51 -0.20 -9.28
C SER A 393 14.55 0.37 -10.33
N ARG A 394 13.38 0.85 -9.89
CA ARG A 394 12.35 1.46 -10.73
C ARG A 394 12.50 2.97 -10.91
N ASN A 395 13.43 3.61 -10.18
CA ASN A 395 13.66 5.04 -10.29
C ASN A 395 14.71 5.33 -11.38
N PRO A 396 14.36 6.00 -12.49
CA PRO A 396 15.32 6.30 -13.55
C PRO A 396 16.49 7.17 -13.07
N ARG A 397 16.31 7.95 -12.00
CA ARG A 397 17.33 8.84 -11.41
C ARG A 397 18.25 8.14 -10.41
N ALA A 398 17.97 6.88 -10.02
CA ALA A 398 18.79 6.18 -9.04
C ALA A 398 20.17 5.79 -9.60
N LEU A 399 21.23 6.03 -8.82
CA LEU A 399 22.60 5.68 -9.19
C LEU A 399 22.90 4.16 -9.19
N ARG A 400 22.14 3.39 -8.39
CA ARG A 400 22.20 1.92 -8.36
C ARG A 400 20.80 1.37 -8.51
N LYS A 401 20.62 0.53 -9.51
CA LYS A 401 19.31 -0.04 -9.87
C LYS A 401 19.26 -1.56 -9.70
N ASP A 402 20.39 -2.20 -9.43
CA ASP A 402 20.43 -3.65 -9.24
C ASP A 402 19.64 -4.02 -7.96
N PRO A 403 18.60 -4.87 -8.07
CA PRO A 403 17.88 -5.38 -6.91
C PRO A 403 18.79 -6.22 -6.01
N ILE A 404 18.38 -6.40 -4.76
CA ILE A 404 19.04 -7.31 -3.82
C ILE A 404 17.97 -8.20 -3.19
N THR A 405 18.34 -9.43 -2.86
CA THR A 405 17.49 -10.36 -2.12
C THR A 405 17.75 -10.25 -0.61
N ILE A 406 16.86 -10.84 0.19
CA ILE A 406 17.10 -10.94 1.63
C ILE A 406 18.34 -11.77 1.95
N ASP A 407 18.67 -12.76 1.12
CA ASP A 407 19.86 -13.59 1.32
C ASP A 407 21.13 -12.85 0.93
N ASP A 408 21.10 -11.98 -0.09
CA ASP A 408 22.19 -11.04 -0.37
C ASP A 408 22.47 -10.15 0.85
N HIS A 409 21.41 -9.71 1.56
CA HIS A 409 21.53 -8.96 2.80
C HIS A 409 22.21 -9.79 3.90
N GLN A 410 21.66 -10.96 4.22
CA GLN A 410 22.16 -11.80 5.32
C GLN A 410 23.60 -12.27 5.09
N ASN A 411 23.99 -12.52 3.83
CA ASN A 411 25.34 -12.92 3.46
C ASN A 411 26.31 -11.74 3.30
N SER A 412 25.82 -10.51 3.35
CA SER A 412 26.68 -9.34 3.21
C SER A 412 27.49 -9.05 4.47
N ARG A 413 28.66 -8.44 4.29
CA ARG A 413 29.58 -8.12 5.38
C ARG A 413 28.91 -7.25 6.45
N MET A 414 28.98 -7.70 7.71
CA MET A 414 28.61 -6.89 8.87
C MET A 414 29.58 -5.72 9.04
N VAL A 415 29.05 -4.51 9.25
CA VAL A 415 29.86 -3.30 9.48
C VAL A 415 29.87 -2.96 10.97
N VAL A 416 28.69 -2.96 11.58
CA VAL A 416 28.48 -2.72 13.01
C VAL A 416 27.43 -3.70 13.46
N ASP A 417 27.73 -4.60 14.38
CA ASP A 417 26.76 -5.59 14.84
C ASP A 417 25.50 -4.90 15.46
N PRO A 418 24.28 -5.13 14.93
CA PRO A 418 23.85 -6.19 14.00
C PRO A 418 23.60 -5.74 12.54
N LEU A 419 23.99 -4.52 12.19
CA LEU A 419 23.84 -3.88 10.88
C LEU A 419 24.89 -4.34 9.85
N HIS A 420 24.38 -4.75 8.69
CA HIS A 420 25.13 -5.16 7.53
C HIS A 420 25.45 -3.98 6.62
N VAL A 421 26.44 -4.15 5.76
CA VAL A 421 26.85 -3.09 4.82
C VAL A 421 25.67 -2.62 3.96
N LEU A 422 24.66 -3.46 3.71
CA LEU A 422 23.45 -3.14 2.93
C LEU A 422 22.44 -2.25 3.65
N ASP A 423 22.56 -2.08 4.97
CA ASP A 423 21.76 -1.15 5.76
C ASP A 423 22.24 0.31 5.63
N PHE A 424 23.46 0.53 5.14
CA PHE A 424 24.08 1.85 5.06
C PHE A 424 23.83 2.56 3.73
N CYS A 425 23.75 3.88 3.79
CA CYS A 425 23.60 4.72 2.59
C CYS A 425 24.80 4.53 1.63
N GLN A 426 24.53 4.66 0.34
CA GLN A 426 25.51 4.35 -0.70
C GLN A 426 26.66 5.36 -0.79
N GLU A 427 26.48 6.56 -0.21
CA GLU A 427 27.47 7.63 -0.13
C GLU A 427 28.74 7.18 0.64
N GLU A 428 28.59 6.20 1.54
CA GLU A 428 29.65 5.69 2.41
C GLU A 428 30.41 4.48 1.81
N ARG A 429 29.90 3.88 0.73
CA ARG A 429 30.51 2.69 0.12
C ARG A 429 31.61 3.03 -0.88
N ARG A 430 32.85 2.61 -0.60
CA ARG A 430 33.88 2.48 -1.66
C ARG A 430 33.44 1.44 -2.68
N ARG A 431 33.35 1.79 -3.97
CA ARG A 431 33.75 0.84 -5.01
C ARG A 431 35.25 0.62 -4.78
N ARG A 432 35.70 -0.61 -4.53
CA ARG A 432 36.94 -0.99 -5.22
C ARG A 432 36.52 -0.92 -6.68
N CYS A 433 37.11 -0.01 -7.45
CA CYS A 433 37.09 -0.20 -8.90
C CYS A 433 37.50 -1.65 -9.14
N HIS A 434 36.82 -2.33 -10.05
CA HIS A 434 37.24 -3.64 -10.50
C HIS A 434 38.76 -3.59 -10.66
N ARG A 435 39.47 -4.48 -9.95
CA ARG A 435 40.83 -4.80 -10.36
C ARG A 435 40.63 -5.36 -11.76
N ASP A 436 40.98 -4.57 -12.76
CA ASP A 436 41.33 -5.13 -14.04
C ASP A 436 42.42 -6.15 -13.75
N ASP A 437 42.10 -7.42 -13.99
CA ASP A 437 43.04 -8.51 -14.01
C ASP A 437 44.04 -8.25 -15.15
N HIS A 438 45.04 -7.42 -14.89
CA HIS A 438 46.28 -7.41 -15.65
C HIS A 438 47.22 -8.43 -15.00
N PRO A 439 47.48 -9.59 -15.64
CA PRO A 439 48.44 -10.55 -15.15
C PRO A 439 49.85 -10.03 -15.48
N GLY A 440 50.40 -9.17 -14.62
CA GLY A 440 51.71 -8.59 -14.92
C GLY A 440 52.21 -7.49 -14.00
N ALA A 441 52.00 -7.58 -12.69
CA ALA A 441 52.72 -6.72 -11.73
C ALA A 441 52.71 -7.31 -10.31
N ARG A 442 53.39 -8.43 -10.10
CA ARG A 442 53.86 -8.84 -8.78
C ARG A 442 55.38 -8.86 -8.77
N GLN A 443 56.00 -7.74 -8.45
CA GLN A 443 57.35 -7.70 -7.90
C GLN A 443 57.48 -6.57 -6.87
N GLY A 444 57.93 -6.92 -5.67
CA GLY A 444 58.63 -6.00 -4.77
C GLY A 444 57.81 -5.30 -3.69
N ALA A 445 57.61 -5.95 -2.54
CA ALA A 445 57.78 -5.33 -1.22
C ALA A 445 57.74 -6.41 -0.12
N ALA A 446 58.86 -6.56 0.60
CA ALA A 446 59.06 -7.52 1.67
C ALA A 446 58.21 -7.20 2.92
N PRO A 447 57.82 -8.21 3.74
CA PRO A 447 57.08 -7.99 4.96
C PRO A 447 57.99 -7.38 6.05
N LEU A 448 57.58 -6.23 6.60
CA LEU A 448 58.19 -5.64 7.79
C LEU A 448 57.82 -6.48 9.03
N LYS A 449 58.86 -6.89 9.75
CA LYS A 449 58.84 -7.73 10.94
C LYS A 449 58.11 -7.06 12.12
N HIS A 450 57.45 -7.89 12.91
CA HIS A 450 56.99 -7.61 14.26
C HIS A 450 58.10 -7.00 15.12
N LEU A 451 57.79 -5.89 15.80
CA LEU A 451 58.54 -5.42 16.96
C LEU A 451 57.64 -5.64 18.18
N ASP A 452 58.08 -6.55 19.04
CA ASP A 452 57.58 -6.73 20.40
C ASP A 452 58.04 -5.55 21.29
N PRO A 453 57.25 -5.17 22.31
CA PRO A 453 57.59 -4.08 23.21
C PRO A 453 58.54 -4.58 24.32
N GLY A 454 59.64 -3.85 24.51
CA GLY A 454 60.46 -3.87 25.73
C GLY A 454 60.09 -2.73 26.65
#